data_AF-A0A7Y1EZI8-F1
#
_entry.id   AF-A0A7Y1EZI8-F1
#
_cell.length_a   1.000
_cell.length_b   1.000
_cell.length_c   1.000
_cell.angle_alpha   90.00
_cell.angle_beta   90.00
_cell.angle_gamma   90.00
#
_symmetry.space_group_name_H-M   'P 1'
#
loop_
_entity.id
_entity.type
_entity.pdbx_description
1 polymer ?
#
loop_
_entity_poly.entity_id
_entity_poly.type
_entity_poly.pdbx_seq_one_letter_code
_entity_poly.pdbx_strand_id
1 'polypeptide(L)'
;MLSQLPGRTLTAICQRAKGMGIRKSAAHRAESSRKAFFDAWERRGKPPGQAPRPVGAMHRKGRYILVKVAQPDVWKPLHMHTWEQANGPVPEGMIVAAKDGNVRNIELDNLCLRTLSENQVRRHAKHKDLPEELIDILHLQNEIKKEIKRRKS
;
A
#
# COMPACT_ATOMS: atom_id res chain seq x y z
N MET A 1 2.85 11.13 -41.81
CA MET A 1 2.11 9.98 -42.38
C MET A 1 3.11 9.12 -43.13
N LEU A 2 3.34 7.87 -42.73
CA LEU A 2 4.26 6.96 -43.43
C LEU A 2 3.64 6.60 -44.80
N SER A 3 4.25 7.08 -45.88
CA SER A 3 3.89 6.75 -47.26
C SER A 3 4.03 5.24 -47.47
N GLN A 4 2.91 4.54 -47.67
CA GLN A 4 2.91 3.11 -47.99
C GLN A 4 3.58 2.91 -49.36
N LEU A 5 4.46 1.91 -49.47
CA LEU A 5 5.06 1.51 -50.75
C LEU A 5 3.94 1.17 -51.75
N PRO A 6 4.03 1.60 -53.01
CA PRO A 6 2.96 1.41 -53.98
C PRO A 6 2.63 -0.09 -54.16
N GLY A 7 1.35 -0.44 -53.99
CA GLY A 7 0.81 -1.76 -54.34
C GLY A 7 0.85 -2.86 -53.26
N ARG A 8 1.20 -2.57 -52.00
CA ARG A 8 1.12 -3.57 -50.92
C ARG A 8 0.35 -3.08 -49.70
N THR A 9 -0.54 -3.93 -49.19
CA THR A 9 -1.28 -3.66 -47.96
C THR A 9 -0.34 -3.70 -46.75
N LEU A 10 -0.69 -2.94 -45.70
CA LEU A 10 0.02 -2.95 -44.42
C LEU A 10 0.18 -4.36 -43.84
N THR A 11 -0.84 -5.21 -43.99
CA THR A 11 -0.83 -6.60 -43.55
C THR A 11 0.25 -7.41 -44.27
N ALA A 12 0.36 -7.27 -45.60
CA ALA A 12 1.38 -7.97 -46.39
C ALA A 12 2.81 -7.54 -45.99
N ILE A 13 3.00 -6.24 -45.71
CA ILE A 13 4.27 -5.69 -45.22
C ILE A 13 4.62 -6.28 -43.84
N CYS A 14 3.68 -6.29 -42.90
CA CYS A 14 3.89 -6.84 -41.55
C CYS A 14 4.19 -8.35 -41.55
N GLN A 15 3.51 -9.14 -42.41
CA GLN A 15 3.76 -10.58 -42.50
C GLN A 15 5.16 -10.88 -43.06
N ARG A 16 5.58 -10.14 -44.10
CA ARG A 16 6.94 -10.29 -44.66
C ARG A 16 8.00 -9.90 -43.63
N ALA A 17 7.80 -8.80 -42.89
CA ALA A 17 8.70 -8.39 -41.81
C ALA A 17 8.84 -9.47 -40.73
N LYS A 18 7.73 -10.12 -40.35
CA LYS A 18 7.74 -11.24 -39.41
C LYS A 18 8.54 -12.44 -39.95
N GLY A 19 8.41 -12.75 -41.24
CA GLY A 19 9.20 -13.80 -41.91
C GLY A 19 10.70 -13.50 -41.93
N MET A 20 11.08 -12.22 -41.92
CA MET A 20 12.47 -11.76 -41.79
C MET A 20 12.93 -11.63 -40.32
N GLY A 21 12.14 -12.12 -39.36
CA GLY A 21 12.48 -12.07 -37.93
C GLY A 21 12.25 -10.70 -37.26
N ILE A 22 11.82 -9.69 -38.00
CA ILE A 22 11.54 -8.35 -37.46
C ILE A 22 10.23 -8.41 -36.67
N ARG A 23 10.31 -8.24 -35.35
CA ARG A 23 9.16 -8.23 -34.45
C ARG A 23 8.94 -6.84 -33.85
N LYS A 24 7.69 -6.58 -33.48
CA LYS A 24 7.34 -5.38 -32.69
C LYS A 24 8.04 -5.43 -31.34
N SER A 25 8.51 -4.27 -30.88
CA SER A 25 9.09 -4.12 -29.54
C SER A 25 8.09 -4.50 -28.45
N ALA A 26 8.60 -4.86 -27.27
CA ALA A 26 7.76 -5.12 -26.10
C ALA A 26 6.87 -3.91 -25.76
N ALA A 27 7.43 -2.70 -25.83
CA ALA A 27 6.70 -1.45 -25.60
C ALA A 27 5.51 -1.29 -26.56
N HIS A 28 5.70 -1.50 -27.86
CA HIS A 28 4.62 -1.40 -28.84
C HIS A 28 3.52 -2.44 -28.62
N ARG A 29 3.88 -3.68 -28.24
CA ARG A 29 2.90 -4.72 -27.91
C ARG A 29 2.10 -4.34 -26.66
N ALA A 30 2.75 -3.81 -25.64
CA ALA A 30 2.09 -3.36 -24.41
C ALA A 30 1.12 -2.20 -24.69
N GLU A 31 1.54 -1.21 -25.47
CA GLU A 31 0.70 -0.08 -25.88
C GLU A 31 -0.51 -0.54 -26.71
N SER A 32 -0.30 -1.43 -27.68
CA SER A 32 -1.38 -1.97 -28.52
C SER A 32 -2.40 -2.74 -27.69
N SER A 33 -1.92 -3.53 -26.72
CA SER A 33 -2.79 -4.28 -25.80
C SER A 33 -3.57 -3.34 -24.88
N ARG A 34 -2.91 -2.29 -24.36
CA ARG A 34 -3.55 -1.25 -23.54
C ARG A 34 -4.63 -0.52 -24.31
N LYS A 35 -4.37 -0.12 -25.56
CA LYS A 35 -5.37 0.52 -26.42
C LYS A 35 -6.57 -0.40 -26.65
N ALA A 36 -6.33 -1.64 -27.06
CA ALA A 36 -7.40 -2.63 -27.28
C ALA A 36 -8.24 -2.88 -26.02
N PHE A 37 -7.62 -2.86 -24.84
CA PHE A 37 -8.30 -2.95 -23.56
C PHE A 37 -9.26 -1.77 -23.34
N PHE A 38 -8.78 -0.53 -23.46
CA PHE A 38 -9.63 0.66 -23.28
C PHE A 38 -10.75 0.74 -24.31
N ASP A 39 -10.47 0.47 -25.59
CA ASP A 39 -11.49 0.45 -26.66
C ASP A 39 -12.60 -0.59 -26.39
N ALA A 40 -12.25 -1.71 -25.75
CA ALA A 40 -13.23 -2.73 -25.36
C ALA A 40 -14.15 -2.29 -24.22
N TRP A 41 -13.65 -1.49 -23.28
CA TRP A 41 -14.45 -0.93 -22.19
C TRP A 41 -15.31 0.24 -22.63
N GLU A 42 -14.80 1.09 -23.52
CA GLU A 42 -15.57 2.17 -24.14
C GLU A 42 -16.78 1.63 -24.91
N ARG A 43 -16.59 0.57 -25.70
CA ARG A 43 -17.71 -0.15 -26.37
C ARG A 43 -18.75 -0.72 -25.41
N ARG A 44 -18.38 -1.01 -24.16
CA ARG A 44 -19.29 -1.51 -23.12
C ARG A 44 -19.96 -0.37 -22.34
N GLY A 45 -19.60 0.89 -22.59
CA GLY A 45 -20.14 2.05 -21.90
C GLY A 45 -19.84 2.10 -20.39
N LYS A 46 -18.87 1.32 -19.91
CA LYS A 46 -18.49 1.25 -18.49
C LYS A 46 -16.99 1.43 -18.35
N PRO A 47 -16.51 2.25 -17.40
CA PRO A 47 -15.08 2.36 -17.16
C PRO A 47 -14.50 1.02 -16.71
N PRO A 48 -13.24 0.71 -17.08
CA PRO A 48 -12.56 -0.47 -16.57
C PRO A 48 -12.43 -0.43 -15.05
N GLY A 49 -12.74 -1.54 -14.39
CA GLY A 49 -12.57 -1.72 -12.94
C GLY A 49 -13.88 -1.67 -12.16
N GLN A 50 -13.77 -1.55 -10.84
CA GLN A 50 -14.90 -1.43 -9.93
C GLN A 50 -15.23 0.06 -9.72
N ALA A 51 -16.51 0.38 -9.52
CA ALA A 51 -16.91 1.73 -9.13
C ALA A 51 -16.18 2.15 -7.83
N PRO A 52 -15.69 3.39 -7.74
CA PRO A 52 -15.01 3.86 -6.54
C PRO A 52 -15.95 3.79 -5.34
N ARG A 53 -15.49 3.16 -4.26
CA ARG A 53 -16.28 3.07 -3.02
C ARG A 53 -16.57 4.46 -2.45
N PRO A 54 -17.71 4.67 -1.77
CA PRO A 54 -18.00 5.94 -1.11
C PRO A 54 -17.03 6.20 0.05
N VAL A 55 -16.87 7.47 0.43
CA VAL A 55 -16.17 7.86 1.66
C VAL A 55 -16.91 7.24 2.85
N GLY A 56 -16.16 6.76 3.85
CA GLY A 56 -16.69 5.98 4.98
C GLY A 56 -16.78 4.47 4.72
N ALA A 57 -16.60 4.00 3.47
CA ALA A 57 -16.54 2.58 3.20
C ALA A 57 -15.41 1.90 3.97
N MET A 58 -15.65 0.69 4.47
CA MET A 58 -14.65 -0.12 5.16
C MET A 58 -14.05 -1.19 4.23
N HIS A 59 -12.76 -1.48 4.42
CA HIS A 59 -12.05 -2.53 3.69
C HIS A 59 -11.14 -3.30 4.63
N ARG A 60 -11.28 -4.63 4.66
CA ARG A 60 -10.43 -5.51 5.46
C ARG A 60 -9.15 -5.82 4.70
N LYS A 61 -7.99 -5.37 5.21
CA LYS A 61 -6.67 -5.66 4.66
C LYS A 61 -5.83 -6.42 5.70
N GLY A 62 -5.87 -7.75 5.62
CA GLY A 62 -5.20 -8.64 6.57
C GLY A 62 -5.73 -8.44 8.00
N ARG A 63 -4.87 -7.95 8.90
CA ARG A 63 -5.24 -7.66 10.29
C ARG A 63 -5.90 -6.29 10.49
N TYR A 64 -5.76 -5.38 9.54
CA TYR A 64 -6.28 -4.02 9.65
C TYR A 64 -7.65 -3.90 9.01
N ILE A 65 -8.48 -3.05 9.61
CA ILE A 65 -9.67 -2.49 8.97
C ILE A 65 -9.26 -1.10 8.49
N LEU A 66 -9.49 -0.82 7.21
CA LEU A 66 -9.26 0.49 6.62
C LEU A 66 -10.61 1.19 6.44
N VAL A 67 -10.63 2.50 6.63
CA VAL A 67 -11.76 3.37 6.32
C VAL A 67 -11.36 4.31 5.19
N LYS A 68 -12.24 4.47 4.21
CA LYS A 68 -12.03 5.43 3.12
C LYS A 68 -12.28 6.83 3.64
N VAL A 69 -11.26 7.69 3.65
CA VAL A 69 -11.36 9.05 4.18
C VAL A 69 -11.55 10.10 3.08
N ALA A 70 -11.09 9.83 1.86
CA ALA A 70 -11.29 10.74 0.72
C ALA A 70 -11.27 10.00 -0.63
N GLN A 71 -11.76 10.67 -1.68
CA GLN A 71 -11.67 10.21 -3.07
C GLN A 71 -10.32 10.62 -3.70
N PRO A 72 -9.84 9.91 -4.74
CA PRO A 72 -10.41 8.71 -5.35
C PRO A 72 -10.12 7.40 -4.58
N ASP A 73 -9.00 7.30 -3.86
CA ASP A 73 -8.62 6.07 -3.15
C ASP A 73 -7.76 6.32 -1.91
N VAL A 74 -8.18 7.27 -1.06
CA VAL A 74 -7.46 7.59 0.18
C VAL A 74 -8.04 6.76 1.32
N TRP A 75 -7.28 5.76 1.76
CA TRP A 75 -7.63 4.86 2.86
C TRP A 75 -6.72 5.09 4.05
N LYS A 76 -7.30 5.18 5.24
CA LYS A 76 -6.56 5.20 6.51
C LYS A 76 -6.92 3.96 7.35
N PRO A 77 -5.99 3.44 8.17
CA PRO A 77 -6.34 2.43 9.16
C PRO A 77 -7.37 2.95 10.15
N LEU A 78 -8.40 2.16 10.43
CA LEU A 78 -9.53 2.56 11.26
C LEU A 78 -9.08 2.95 12.67
N HIS A 79 -8.24 2.14 13.33
CA HIS A 79 -7.70 2.46 14.66
C HIS A 79 -6.97 3.81 14.70
N MET A 80 -6.21 4.15 13.65
CA MET A 80 -5.54 5.44 13.55
C MET A 80 -6.55 6.57 13.35
N HIS A 81 -7.55 6.36 12.51
CA HIS A 81 -8.62 7.34 12.29
C HIS A 81 -9.42 7.61 13.57
N THR A 82 -9.79 6.57 14.32
CA THR A 82 -10.49 6.68 15.60
C THR A 82 -9.65 7.44 16.64
N TRP A 83 -8.34 7.17 16.71
CA TRP A 83 -7.43 7.92 17.56
C TRP A 83 -7.35 9.40 17.16
N GLU A 84 -7.17 9.69 15.87
CA GLU A 84 -7.08 11.06 15.34
C GLU A 84 -8.32 11.90 15.66
N GLN A 85 -9.51 11.28 15.62
CA GLN A 85 -10.77 11.95 15.94
C GLN A 85 -10.88 12.36 17.42
N ALA A 86 -10.32 11.57 18.34
CA ALA A 86 -10.46 11.80 19.78
C ALA A 86 -9.28 12.59 20.39
N ASN A 87 -8.05 12.28 19.98
CA ASN A 87 -6.82 12.80 20.60
C ASN A 87 -6.06 13.78 19.68
N GLY A 88 -6.51 13.97 18.45
CA GLY A 88 -5.81 14.78 17.45
C GLY A 88 -4.71 14.04 16.69
N PRO A 89 -3.90 14.76 15.89
CA PRO A 89 -2.94 14.14 14.98
C PRO A 89 -1.88 13.33 15.73
N VAL A 90 -1.48 12.20 15.12
CA VAL A 90 -0.40 11.35 15.64
C VAL A 90 0.94 12.10 15.49
N PRO A 91 1.71 12.29 16.58
CA PRO A 91 3.02 12.95 16.50
C PRO A 91 4.00 12.22 15.59
N GLU A 92 4.95 12.97 15.02
CA GLU A 92 5.98 12.40 14.15
C GLU A 92 6.81 11.34 14.90
N GLY A 93 7.09 10.21 14.23
CA GLY A 93 7.85 9.10 14.82
C GLY A 93 7.05 8.20 15.77
N MET A 94 5.79 8.53 16.05
CA MET A 94 4.87 7.70 16.83
C MET A 94 3.88 6.94 15.95
N ILE A 95 3.34 5.86 16.49
CA ILE A 95 2.28 5.05 15.89
C ILE A 95 1.16 4.81 16.88
N VAL A 96 -0.05 4.63 16.37
CA VAL A 96 -1.19 4.16 17.15
C VAL A 96 -1.13 2.64 17.23
N ALA A 97 -0.98 2.11 18.44
CA ALA A 97 -0.93 0.69 18.72
C ALA A 97 -2.09 0.28 19.63
N ALA A 98 -2.54 -0.97 19.49
CA ALA A 98 -3.51 -1.58 20.39
C ALA A 98 -2.79 -2.25 21.56
N LYS A 99 -3.23 -1.98 22.80
CA LYS A 99 -2.66 -2.54 24.05
C LYS A 99 -2.82 -4.06 24.09
N ASP A 100 -4.02 -4.55 23.74
CA ASP A 100 -4.34 -5.98 23.61
C ASP A 100 -3.68 -6.67 22.39
N GLY A 101 -2.98 -5.90 21.56
CA GLY A 101 -2.40 -6.37 20.32
C GLY A 101 -3.41 -6.62 19.20
N ASN A 102 -4.72 -6.43 19.41
CA ASN A 102 -5.79 -6.56 18.43
C ASN A 102 -6.23 -5.20 17.89
N VAL A 103 -5.64 -4.81 16.76
CA VAL A 103 -5.94 -3.55 16.04
C VAL A 103 -7.36 -3.43 15.46
N ARG A 104 -8.22 -4.43 15.68
CA ARG A 104 -9.65 -4.38 15.36
C ARG A 104 -10.49 -3.89 16.53
N ASN A 105 -9.98 -4.00 17.75
CA ASN A 105 -10.59 -3.39 18.91
C ASN A 105 -10.24 -1.89 18.89
N ILE A 106 -11.23 -1.08 18.54
CA ILE A 106 -11.10 0.37 18.32
C ILE A 106 -11.51 1.19 19.55
N GLU A 107 -11.74 0.55 20.70
CA GLU A 107 -11.97 1.27 21.95
C GLU A 107 -10.78 2.18 22.25
N LEU A 108 -11.06 3.45 22.55
CA LEU A 108 -10.02 4.46 22.79
C LEU A 108 -9.09 4.04 23.92
N ASP A 109 -9.61 3.38 24.96
CA ASP A 109 -8.84 2.88 26.09
C ASP A 109 -7.86 1.76 25.71
N ASN A 110 -8.16 1.00 24.64
CA ASN A 110 -7.27 -0.01 24.09
C ASN A 110 -6.23 0.58 23.13
N LEU A 111 -6.41 1.81 22.65
CA LEU A 111 -5.45 2.47 21.77
C LEU A 111 -4.42 3.26 22.59
N CYS A 112 -3.19 3.32 22.09
CA CYS A 112 -2.11 4.10 22.70
C CYS A 112 -1.13 4.59 21.64
N LEU A 113 -0.44 5.69 21.94
CA LEU A 113 0.71 6.14 21.18
C LEU A 113 1.98 5.43 21.67
N ARG A 114 2.75 4.89 20.74
CA ARG A 114 4.05 4.27 21.01
C ARG A 114 5.04 4.62 19.92
N THR A 115 6.32 4.55 20.24
CA THR A 115 7.37 4.61 19.21
C THR A 115 7.41 3.30 18.42
N LEU A 116 7.95 3.35 17.19
CA LEU A 116 8.16 2.13 16.39
C LEU A 116 9.06 1.11 17.11
N SER A 117 10.09 1.58 17.83
CA SER A 117 11.01 0.69 18.53
C SER A 117 10.36 0.01 19.72
N GLU A 118 9.57 0.74 20.51
CA GLU A 118 8.83 0.19 21.64
C GLU A 118 7.82 -0.88 21.18
N ASN A 119 7.01 -0.55 20.17
CA ASN A 119 6.02 -1.48 19.63
C ASN A 119 6.69 -2.75 19.06
N GLN A 120 7.86 -2.63 18.44
CA GLN A 120 8.60 -3.80 17.95
C GLN A 120 9.04 -4.72 19.09
N VAL A 121 9.52 -4.18 20.21
CA VAL A 121 9.93 -4.99 21.38
C VAL A 121 8.72 -5.69 22.00
N ARG A 122 7.61 -4.95 22.21
CA ARG A 122 6.38 -5.49 22.81
C ARG A 122 5.70 -6.56 21.97
N ARG A 123 5.71 -6.41 20.63
CA ARG A 123 5.08 -7.38 19.72
C ARG A 123 5.96 -8.60 19.41
N HIS A 124 7.21 -8.60 19.86
CA HIS A 124 8.13 -9.69 19.59
C HIS A 124 7.67 -10.95 20.34
N ALA A 125 7.61 -12.09 19.64
CA ALA A 125 7.06 -13.33 20.19
C ALA A 125 7.72 -13.77 21.50
N LYS A 126 9.03 -13.53 21.66
CA LYS A 126 9.77 -13.88 22.89
C LYS A 126 9.44 -13.02 24.10
N HIS A 127 8.83 -11.84 23.89
CA HIS A 127 8.54 -10.88 24.97
C HIS A 127 7.05 -10.75 25.26
N LYS A 128 6.20 -11.45 24.49
CA LYS A 128 4.74 -11.32 24.58
C LYS A 128 4.21 -11.69 25.96
N ASP A 129 4.81 -12.69 26.60
CA ASP A 129 4.37 -13.23 27.89
C ASP A 129 5.21 -12.71 29.06
N LEU A 130 6.10 -11.72 28.82
CA LEU A 130 6.89 -11.09 29.88
C LEU A 130 6.07 -10.01 30.59
N PRO A 131 6.30 -9.80 31.90
CA PRO A 131 5.79 -8.64 32.62
C PRO A 131 6.14 -7.32 31.92
N GLU A 132 5.23 -6.33 31.99
CA GLU A 132 5.37 -5.03 31.33
C GLU A 132 6.68 -4.32 31.71
N GLU A 133 7.05 -4.36 33.00
CA GLU A 133 8.29 -3.77 33.52
C GLU A 133 9.55 -4.33 32.85
N LEU A 134 9.57 -5.64 32.55
CA LEU A 134 10.72 -6.25 31.88
C LEU A 134 10.82 -5.82 30.41
N ILE A 135 9.68 -5.58 29.77
CA ILE A 135 9.64 -5.10 28.39
C ILE A 135 10.16 -3.66 28.31
N ASP A 136 9.81 -2.83 29.29
CA ASP A 136 10.29 -1.44 29.39
C ASP A 136 11.80 -1.39 29.59
N ILE A 137 12.34 -2.21 30.50
CA ILE A 137 13.79 -2.35 30.70
C ILE A 137 14.47 -2.80 29.41
N LEU A 138 13.90 -3.77 28.69
CA LEU A 138 14.47 -4.27 27.44
C LEU A 138 14.46 -3.20 26.34
N HIS A 139 13.38 -2.42 26.24
CA HIS A 139 13.29 -1.29 25.31
C HIS A 139 14.35 -0.24 25.62
N LEU A 140 14.47 0.16 26.90
CA LEU A 140 15.50 1.11 27.37
C LEU A 140 16.92 0.61 27.07
N GLN A 141 17.21 -0.67 27.35
CA GLN A 141 18.50 -1.28 27.02
C GLN A 141 18.81 -1.20 25.52
N ASN A 142 17.81 -1.40 24.67
CA ASN A 142 17.98 -1.31 23.21
C ASN A 142 18.24 0.13 22.75
N GLU A 143 17.55 1.12 23.33
CA GLU A 143 17.79 2.54 23.01
C GLU A 143 19.17 3.00 23.48
N ILE A 144 19.61 2.62 24.69
CA ILE A 144 20.97 2.90 25.18
C ILE A 144 22.03 2.31 24.25
N LYS A 145 21.86 1.06 23.81
CA LYS A 145 22.79 0.40 22.86
C LYS A 145 22.86 1.16 21.53
N LYS A 146 21.73 1.62 21.00
CA LYS A 146 21.69 2.43 19.76
C LYS A 146 22.43 3.74 19.93
N GLU A 147 22.22 4.43 21.05
CA GLU A 147 22.84 5.72 21.33
C GLU A 147 24.37 5.60 21.49
N ILE A 148 24.84 4.57 22.20
CA ILE A 148 26.28 4.27 22.28
C ILE A 148 26.88 4.04 20.88
N LYS A 149 26.18 3.31 20.01
CA LYS A 149 26.65 3.05 18.63
C LYS A 149 26.70 4.33 17.80
N ARG A 150 25.70 5.20 17.92
CA ARG A 150 25.65 6.50 17.21
C ARG A 150 26.82 7.39 17.57
N ARG A 151 27.20 7.46 18.85
CA ARG A 151 28.31 8.30 19.35
C ARG A 151 29.70 7.76 19.02
N LYS A 152 29.82 6.46 18.75
CA LYS A 152 31.07 5.81 18.35
C LYS A 152 31.33 5.89 16.85
N SER A 153 30.31 6.24 16.05
CA SER A 153 30.39 6.43 14.61
C SER A 153 30.68 7.89 14.29
#